data_AF-A0A9E0R8Y3-F1
#
_entry.id   AF-A0A9E0R8Y3-F1
#
_cell.length_a   1.000
_cell.length_b   1.000
_cell.length_c   1.000
_cell.angle_alpha   90.00
_cell.angle_beta   90.00
_cell.angle_gamma   90.00
#
_symmetry.space_group_name_H-M   'P 1'
#
loop_
_entity.id
_entity.type
_entity.pdbx_description
1 polymer ?
#
loop_
_entity_poly.entity_id
_entity_poly.type
_entity_poly.pdbx_seq_one_letter_code
_entity_poly.pdbx_strand_id
1 'polypeptide(L)'
;MALTPVKNSDGAVEVSLGAYEKGSGLFQVSGTGKGTSSIFCLKCREKKRDGLEVGAISTSLKSNQAVVEELNRISRHLDPKMPSCPNADCDSNIGNVAGSVKRNGRTASGNQRLKCGVCGKGFTSRPKTRKHSKPHIDIQILKLLVSKVPIRRIAFLCDISTKTVYDKIRFLYRQCQEFSAGRERDLENRAFRRMYFCTDRQVVVSNWTKREDKRNCDIYGIATACKDTGYVFAFNFNFDGSVDAEEIEKDAEAIGEYETPRHHRKYARVWLRQEFNEYLKGLPSKQDLPVGGSLKDEVQIRTLADQKLNLSDSSEHFDRTNILPPKGVLIHNEYTMMAHFFLLKRLFQSTEKTRFFMDLDSGMKAAYLSAFREMVAEGNSDGFLIRAAKNKTVDEKEKIVARFRKMVSVMSGVPLRSLTYQDIVDVSNNIILERLQKPIRIPKSPEKWIEHPGASMAEPEKMVAAITDVERLDREHQANLYRIATLAPVDRFFMKIRRFSTYFERPFTSGTSKGRTWYGYSAYDPTMYTMIGEIFRVYYNYCSEKKTGQTPAMRLGLARGPVEVKKIVYLNNRR
;
A
#
# COMPACT_ATOMS: atom_id res chain seq x y z
N MET A 1 11.59 5.64 14.92
CA MET A 1 12.55 4.69 14.31
C MET A 1 13.42 5.49 13.37
N ALA A 2 14.62 5.89 13.80
CA ALA A 2 15.62 6.38 12.85
C ALA A 2 16.00 5.19 11.96
N LEU A 3 15.92 5.34 10.64
CA LEU A 3 16.51 4.38 9.73
C LEU A 3 18.00 4.37 10.05
N THR A 4 18.48 3.31 10.72
CA THR A 4 19.89 3.19 11.09
C THR A 4 20.73 3.30 9.82
N PRO A 5 21.82 4.07 9.82
CA PRO A 5 22.77 4.06 8.71
C PRO A 5 23.16 2.61 8.40
N VAL A 6 23.34 2.32 7.11
CA VAL A 6 23.80 1.01 6.67
C VAL A 6 25.13 0.71 7.37
N LYS A 7 25.11 -0.15 8.39
CA LYS A 7 26.33 -0.84 8.81
C LYS A 7 26.72 -1.74 7.65
N ASN A 8 27.86 -1.46 7.03
CA ASN A 8 28.53 -2.44 6.19
C ASN A 8 28.69 -3.72 7.01
N SER A 9 28.67 -4.88 6.35
CA SER A 9 28.80 -6.22 6.95
C SER A 9 30.09 -6.45 7.75
N ASP A 10 30.94 -5.43 7.87
CA ASP A 10 32.29 -5.54 8.35
C ASP A 10 32.42 -4.70 9.62
N GLY A 11 31.72 -5.12 10.69
CA GLY A 11 32.09 -4.97 12.11
C GLY A 11 32.55 -3.62 12.71
N ALA A 12 32.60 -2.50 11.99
CA ALA A 12 33.19 -1.26 12.51
C ALA A 12 32.17 -0.42 13.29
N VAL A 13 32.50 -0.16 14.56
CA VAL A 13 31.78 0.68 15.52
C VAL A 13 32.08 2.16 15.23
N GLU A 14 31.06 3.00 15.46
CA GLU A 14 31.03 4.48 15.52
C GLU A 14 32.14 5.28 14.82
N VAL A 15 31.76 6.08 13.81
CA VAL A 15 32.65 7.13 13.29
C VAL A 15 31.91 8.46 13.21
N SER A 16 32.50 9.46 13.87
CA SER A 16 32.19 10.88 13.81
C SER A 16 32.20 11.43 12.38
N LEU A 17 31.46 12.52 12.14
CA LEU A 17 31.34 13.29 10.89
C LEU A 17 32.67 13.93 10.42
N GLY A 18 33.71 13.13 10.18
CA GLY A 18 34.98 13.53 9.58
C GLY A 18 35.26 12.68 8.34
N ALA A 19 35.52 13.35 7.22
CA ALA A 19 36.09 12.85 5.96
C ALA A 19 35.76 11.38 5.59
N TYR A 20 34.80 11.18 4.69
CA TYR A 20 34.66 9.94 3.94
C TYR A 20 35.97 9.62 3.22
N GLU A 21 36.77 8.71 3.77
CA GLU A 21 37.87 8.08 3.04
C GLU A 21 37.29 7.35 1.81
N LYS A 22 37.87 7.59 0.63
CA LYS A 22 37.58 6.87 -0.62
C LYS A 22 38.02 5.41 -0.50
N GLY A 23 37.29 4.63 0.29
CA GLY A 23 37.49 3.19 0.42
C GLY A 23 36.90 2.43 -0.78
N SER A 24 37.54 1.32 -1.12
CA SER A 24 37.16 0.28 -2.08
C SER A 24 35.80 -0.37 -1.79
N GLY A 25 34.71 0.39 -1.88
CA GLY A 25 33.36 -0.07 -1.58
C GLY A 25 32.81 -1.05 -2.62
N LEU A 26 32.02 -2.04 -2.18
CA LEU A 26 31.27 -2.97 -3.04
C LEU A 26 30.21 -2.28 -3.93
N PHE A 27 29.94 -1.01 -3.66
CA PHE A 27 28.95 -0.22 -4.36
C PHE A 27 29.55 1.08 -4.91
N GLN A 28 29.12 1.46 -6.10
CA GLN A 28 29.48 2.70 -6.77
C GLN A 28 28.23 3.54 -6.99
N VAL A 29 28.23 4.81 -6.56
CA VAL A 29 27.16 5.75 -6.90
C VAL A 29 27.53 6.44 -8.21
N SER A 30 26.57 6.52 -9.14
CA SER A 30 26.73 7.28 -10.38
C SER A 30 25.47 8.06 -10.69
N GLY A 31 25.64 9.28 -11.19
CA GLY A 31 24.54 10.06 -11.77
C GLY A 31 23.98 9.35 -13.00
N THR A 32 22.65 9.36 -13.15
CA THR A 32 21.93 8.80 -14.30
C THR A 32 21.27 9.88 -15.16
N GLY A 33 21.57 11.16 -14.88
CA GLY A 33 20.96 12.33 -15.54
C GLY A 33 19.68 12.81 -14.86
N LYS A 34 19.23 14.03 -15.19
CA LYS A 34 17.98 14.65 -14.68
C LYS A 34 17.87 14.68 -13.14
N GLY A 35 18.98 14.93 -12.44
CA GLY A 35 19.02 14.95 -10.97
C GLY A 35 18.81 13.59 -10.29
N THR A 36 18.79 12.49 -11.05
CA THR A 36 18.71 11.13 -10.51
C THR A 36 20.10 10.52 -10.33
N SER A 37 20.22 9.65 -9.33
CA SER A 37 21.45 8.90 -9.08
C SER A 37 21.09 7.46 -8.80
N SER A 38 21.95 6.55 -9.24
CA SER A 38 21.80 5.12 -8.98
C SER A 38 23.00 4.60 -8.21
N ILE A 39 22.75 3.66 -7.32
CA ILE A 39 23.79 2.86 -6.68
C ILE A 39 23.96 1.57 -7.46
N PHE A 40 25.19 1.24 -7.81
CA PHE A 40 25.58 0.07 -8.58
C PHE A 40 26.35 -0.90 -7.69
N CYS A 41 26.01 -2.19 -7.75
CA CYS A 41 26.78 -3.23 -7.08
C CYS A 41 27.90 -3.72 -8.01
N LEU A 42 29.15 -3.53 -7.60
CA LEU A 42 30.32 -3.89 -8.41
C LEU A 42 30.41 -5.41 -8.64
N LYS A 43 30.17 -6.22 -7.60
CA LYS A 43 30.12 -7.69 -7.71
C LYS A 43 29.01 -8.16 -8.66
N CYS A 44 27.83 -7.54 -8.61
CA CYS A 44 26.73 -7.86 -9.53
C CYS A 44 27.08 -7.47 -10.97
N ARG A 45 27.81 -6.36 -11.16
CA ARG A 45 28.28 -5.93 -12.47
C ARG A 45 29.31 -6.90 -13.05
N GLU A 46 30.25 -7.37 -12.24
CA GLU A 46 31.23 -8.40 -12.61
C GLU A 46 30.54 -9.71 -12.99
N LYS A 47 29.67 -10.25 -12.12
CA LYS A 47 28.88 -11.45 -12.41
C LYS A 47 28.13 -11.34 -13.75
N LYS A 48 27.51 -10.19 -14.00
CA LYS A 48 26.79 -9.95 -15.26
C LYS A 48 27.73 -9.90 -16.47
N ARG A 49 28.94 -9.34 -16.33
CA ARG A 49 29.98 -9.35 -17.37
C ARG A 49 30.44 -10.77 -17.67
N ASP A 50 30.52 -11.61 -16.64
CA ASP A 50 30.94 -13.01 -16.74
C ASP A 50 29.81 -13.95 -17.21
N GLY A 51 28.68 -13.38 -17.67
CA GLY A 51 27.55 -14.14 -18.22
C GLY A 51 26.64 -14.78 -17.16
N LEU A 52 26.87 -14.54 -15.86
CA LEU A 52 25.98 -15.00 -14.80
C LEU A 52 24.68 -14.17 -14.79
N GLU A 53 23.57 -14.83 -14.50
CA GLU A 53 22.29 -14.15 -14.31
C GLU A 53 22.29 -13.36 -13.00
N VAL A 54 21.94 -12.08 -13.10
CA VAL A 54 21.90 -11.17 -11.96
C VAL A 54 20.58 -10.41 -11.94
N GLY A 55 19.95 -10.40 -10.76
CA GLY A 55 18.69 -9.72 -10.47
C GLY A 55 18.61 -8.27 -10.95
N ALA A 56 19.54 -7.48 -10.43
CA ALA A 56 19.75 -6.10 -10.79
C ALA A 56 21.22 -5.78 -10.51
N ILE A 57 21.82 -4.92 -11.34
CA ILE A 57 23.18 -4.40 -11.09
C ILE A 57 23.14 -3.01 -10.45
N SER A 58 21.98 -2.36 -10.47
CA SER A 58 21.78 -1.03 -9.92
C SER A 58 20.34 -0.82 -9.48
N THR A 59 20.15 0.13 -8.58
CA THR A 59 18.84 0.67 -8.19
C THR A 59 18.96 2.19 -8.02
N SER A 60 17.87 2.90 -8.24
CA SER A 60 17.86 4.35 -8.04
C SER A 60 17.92 4.70 -6.55
N LEU A 61 18.65 5.76 -6.23
CA LEU A 61 18.74 6.26 -4.87
C LEU A 61 17.47 7.02 -4.50
N LYS A 62 16.96 6.72 -3.30
CA LYS A 62 15.76 7.36 -2.73
C LYS A 62 16.12 8.09 -1.44
N SER A 63 15.39 9.16 -1.14
CA SER A 63 15.59 9.91 0.10
C SER A 63 15.03 9.11 1.29
N ASN A 64 15.90 8.76 2.24
CA ASN A 64 15.50 8.12 3.50
C ASN A 64 14.57 9.04 4.32
N GLN A 65 14.82 10.35 4.29
CA GLN A 65 13.97 11.34 4.95
C GLN A 65 12.54 11.31 4.38
N ALA A 66 12.40 11.32 3.05
CA ALA A 66 11.10 11.24 2.38
C ALA A 66 10.33 9.96 2.74
N VAL A 67 11.01 8.81 2.83
CA VAL A 67 10.39 7.55 3.30
C VAL A 67 9.88 7.68 4.73
N VAL A 68 10.66 8.29 5.63
CA VAL A 68 10.28 8.48 7.03
C VAL A 68 9.12 9.47 7.16
N GLU A 69 9.15 10.58 6.43
CA GLU A 69 8.05 11.55 6.38
C GLU A 69 6.74 10.89 5.94
N GLU A 70 6.82 10.08 4.89
CA GLU A 70 5.66 9.40 4.35
C GLU A 70 5.15 8.29 5.27
N LEU A 71 6.04 7.52 5.89
CA LEU A 71 5.71 6.56 6.95
C LEU A 71 5.00 7.26 8.12
N ASN A 72 5.54 8.38 8.59
CA ASN A 72 4.94 9.16 9.67
C ASN A 72 3.56 9.67 9.27
N ARG A 73 3.35 10.10 8.03
CA ARG A 73 2.04 10.53 7.53
C ARG A 73 1.02 9.41 7.57
N ILE A 74 1.34 8.23 7.02
CA ILE A 74 0.38 7.11 6.92
C ILE A 74 0.16 6.39 8.24
N SER A 75 1.17 6.38 9.14
CA SER A 75 1.11 5.69 10.44
C SER A 75 0.70 6.58 11.62
N ARG A 76 0.57 7.90 11.42
CA ARG A 76 0.23 8.91 12.45
C ARG A 76 -0.94 8.54 13.35
N HIS A 77 -1.90 7.77 12.84
CA HIS A 77 -3.08 7.36 13.57
C HIS A 77 -2.80 6.31 14.65
N LEU A 78 -1.74 5.50 14.48
CA LEU A 78 -1.30 4.50 15.44
C LEU A 78 -0.64 5.16 16.65
N ASP A 79 0.07 6.27 16.45
CA ASP A 79 0.82 6.93 17.52
C ASP A 79 -0.12 7.50 18.59
N PRO A 80 0.14 7.23 19.88
CA PRO A 80 -0.66 7.78 20.96
C PRO A 80 -0.57 9.30 20.94
N LYS A 81 -1.73 9.97 20.88
CA LYS A 81 -1.82 11.42 20.93
C LYS A 81 -1.49 11.91 22.34
N MET A 82 -0.21 12.11 22.61
CA MET A 82 0.23 12.77 23.83
C MET A 82 -0.10 14.27 23.72
N PRO A 83 -0.58 14.89 24.81
CA PRO A 83 -0.78 16.33 24.81
C PRO A 83 0.56 17.04 24.72
N SER A 84 0.71 17.92 23.73
CA SER A 84 1.88 18.79 23.55
C SER A 84 1.56 20.21 24.01
N CYS A 85 2.61 21.01 24.23
CA CYS A 85 2.43 22.40 24.64
C CYS A 85 1.90 23.23 23.46
N PRO A 86 0.83 24.04 23.65
CA PRO A 86 0.29 24.86 22.57
C PRO A 86 1.16 26.08 22.22
N ASN A 87 2.25 26.33 22.96
CA ASN A 87 3.22 27.35 22.61
C ASN A 87 4.23 26.78 21.61
N ALA A 88 4.20 27.22 20.35
CA ALA A 88 5.04 26.66 19.28
C ALA A 88 6.53 26.79 19.61
N ASP A 89 6.94 27.90 20.22
CA ASP A 89 8.34 28.22 20.56
C ASP A 89 8.80 27.62 21.90
N CYS A 90 8.02 26.69 22.47
CA CYS A 90 8.38 26.06 23.74
C CYS A 90 9.36 24.91 23.52
N ASP A 91 10.47 24.89 24.25
CA ASP A 91 11.47 23.82 24.20
C ASP A 91 10.88 22.43 24.43
N SER A 92 9.76 22.33 25.15
CA SER A 92 9.03 21.06 25.29
C SER A 92 8.54 20.44 23.98
N ASN A 93 8.47 21.23 22.90
CA ASN A 93 8.08 20.81 21.56
C ASN A 93 9.30 20.54 20.66
N ILE A 94 10.51 20.91 21.13
CA ILE A 94 11.78 20.72 20.43
C ILE A 94 12.43 19.46 21.01
N GLY A 95 12.23 18.33 20.32
CA GLY A 95 12.55 17.01 20.83
C GLY A 95 11.43 16.49 21.74
N ASN A 96 11.02 15.24 21.51
CA ASN A 96 9.93 14.58 22.25
C ASN A 96 10.30 14.39 23.75
N VAL A 97 10.28 15.45 24.55
CA VAL A 97 10.47 15.37 26.00
C VAL A 97 9.20 14.79 26.60
N ALA A 98 9.17 13.46 26.70
CA ALA A 98 8.09 12.73 27.34
C ALA A 98 7.87 13.27 28.77
N GLY A 99 6.62 13.59 29.12
CA GLY A 99 6.26 14.06 30.47
C GLY A 99 6.35 15.57 30.71
N SER A 100 6.60 16.40 29.68
CA SER A 100 6.60 17.86 29.81
C SER A 100 5.22 18.49 30.08
N VAL A 101 4.13 17.71 30.06
CA VAL A 101 2.77 18.17 30.31
C VAL A 101 2.14 17.42 31.48
N LYS A 102 1.75 18.16 32.52
CA LYS A 102 1.16 17.62 33.76
C LYS A 102 -0.34 17.90 33.82
N ARG A 103 -1.11 17.04 34.49
CA ARG A 103 -2.53 17.27 34.77
C ARG A 103 -2.67 18.41 35.78
N ASN A 104 -3.60 19.33 35.55
CA ASN A 104 -3.84 20.51 36.39
C ASN A 104 -5.34 20.70 36.68
N GLY A 105 -5.96 19.69 37.30
CA GLY A 105 -7.39 19.69 37.61
C GLY A 105 -8.30 19.49 36.38
N ARG A 106 -9.59 19.83 36.51
CA ARG A 106 -10.58 19.71 35.43
C ARG A 106 -11.34 21.02 35.23
N THR A 107 -11.88 21.25 34.04
CA THR A 107 -12.85 22.33 33.81
C THR A 107 -14.19 21.99 34.49
N ALA A 108 -15.06 22.99 34.67
CA ALA A 108 -16.44 22.77 35.13
C ALA A 108 -17.21 21.76 34.23
N SER A 109 -16.90 21.75 32.93
CA SER A 109 -17.42 20.79 31.95
C SER A 109 -16.76 19.40 32.01
N GLY A 110 -15.85 19.15 32.95
CA GLY A 110 -15.18 17.87 33.18
C GLY A 110 -14.09 17.52 32.17
N ASN A 111 -13.58 18.47 31.38
CA ASN A 111 -12.41 18.28 30.53
C ASN A 111 -11.14 18.36 31.36
N GLN A 112 -10.16 17.51 31.05
CA GLN A 112 -8.88 17.51 31.76
C GLN A 112 -8.10 18.80 31.43
N ARG A 113 -7.77 19.59 32.45
CA ARG A 113 -6.82 20.68 32.32
C ARG A 113 -5.41 20.12 32.43
N LEU A 114 -4.52 20.69 31.64
CA LEU A 114 -3.13 20.32 31.47
C LEU A 114 -2.28 21.58 31.64
N LYS A 115 -1.04 21.43 32.11
CA LYS A 115 -0.09 22.52 32.27
C LYS A 115 1.26 22.05 31.72
N CYS A 116 1.88 22.86 30.88
CA CYS A 116 3.26 22.62 30.47
C CYS A 116 4.18 22.83 31.68
N GLY A 117 5.05 21.86 31.96
CA GLY A 117 6.08 21.92 32.99
C GLY A 117 7.29 22.76 32.60
N VAL A 118 7.43 23.13 31.32
CA VAL A 118 8.53 23.97 30.83
C VAL A 118 8.10 25.45 30.83
N CYS A 119 7.16 25.86 29.97
CA CYS A 119 6.72 27.26 29.91
C CYS A 119 5.55 27.60 30.84
N GLY A 120 5.05 26.66 31.65
CA GLY A 120 3.95 26.90 32.59
C GLY A 120 2.57 27.07 31.98
N LYS A 121 2.44 27.11 30.63
CA LYS A 121 1.18 27.40 29.94
C LYS A 121 0.11 26.35 30.24
N GLY A 122 -1.03 26.80 30.72
CA GLY A 122 -2.22 25.98 30.97
C GLY A 122 -3.04 25.80 29.70
N PHE A 123 -3.53 24.58 29.45
CA PHE A 123 -4.42 24.27 28.33
C PHE A 123 -5.33 23.10 28.67
N THR A 124 -6.30 22.78 27.82
CA THR A 124 -7.17 21.62 28.03
C THR A 124 -6.81 20.50 27.09
N SER A 125 -6.92 19.25 27.55
CA SER A 125 -6.96 18.10 26.65
C SER A 125 -8.08 18.28 25.63
N ARG A 126 -8.05 17.50 24.53
CA ARG A 126 -9.16 17.49 23.56
C ARG A 126 -10.50 17.48 24.29
N PRO A 127 -11.41 18.44 23.97
CA PRO A 127 -12.70 18.50 24.64
C PRO A 127 -13.44 17.19 24.42
N LYS A 128 -14.17 16.71 25.43
CA LYS A 128 -15.14 15.62 25.21
C LYS A 128 -16.01 16.00 24.01
N THR A 129 -16.10 15.11 23.03
CA THR A 129 -16.91 15.33 21.83
C THR A 129 -18.30 15.76 22.29
N ARG A 130 -18.75 16.95 21.85
CA ARG A 130 -20.09 17.44 22.21
C ARG A 130 -21.10 16.37 21.79
N LYS A 131 -22.14 16.14 22.60
CA LYS A 131 -23.21 15.21 22.19
C LYS A 131 -23.78 15.69 20.86
N HIS A 132 -23.73 14.82 19.85
CA HIS A 132 -24.32 15.11 18.56
C HIS A 132 -25.85 15.17 18.76
N SER A 133 -26.49 16.24 18.28
CA SER A 133 -27.95 16.43 18.43
C SER A 133 -28.74 15.28 17.78
N LYS A 134 -28.27 14.76 16.64
CA LYS A 134 -28.90 13.65 15.89
C LYS A 134 -27.90 12.52 15.62
N PRO A 135 -27.59 11.66 16.60
CA PRO A 135 -26.54 10.65 16.47
C PRO A 135 -26.92 9.49 15.52
N HIS A 136 -28.21 9.23 15.34
CA HIS A 136 -28.71 8.22 14.40
C HIS A 136 -28.35 8.56 12.94
N ILE A 137 -28.23 9.85 12.58
CA ILE A 137 -27.82 10.30 11.25
C ILE A 137 -26.39 9.87 10.94
N ASP A 138 -25.47 9.96 11.91
CA ASP A 138 -24.06 9.58 11.68
C ASP A 138 -23.94 8.08 11.34
N ILE A 139 -24.70 7.25 12.05
CA ILE A 139 -24.79 5.81 11.80
C ILE A 139 -25.40 5.53 10.42
N GLN A 140 -26.48 6.25 10.07
CA GLN A 140 -27.14 6.11 8.78
C GLN A 140 -26.20 6.49 7.63
N ILE A 141 -25.50 7.62 7.73
CA ILE A 141 -24.53 8.06 6.72
C ILE A 141 -23.43 7.02 6.53
N LEU A 142 -22.83 6.49 7.60
CA LEU A 142 -21.80 5.46 7.46
C LEU A 142 -22.32 4.26 6.66
N LYS A 143 -23.52 3.76 6.98
CA LYS A 143 -24.15 2.66 6.25
C LYS A 143 -24.36 3.02 4.77
N LEU A 144 -24.86 4.21 4.47
CA LEU A 144 -25.09 4.65 3.08
C LEU A 144 -23.78 4.78 2.28
N LEU A 145 -22.70 5.27 2.91
CA LEU A 145 -21.37 5.38 2.28
C LEU A 145 -20.79 4.03 1.87
N VAL A 146 -21.13 2.97 2.61
CA VAL A 146 -20.73 1.59 2.31
C VAL A 146 -21.84 0.78 1.64
N SER A 147 -22.83 1.43 1.02
CA SER A 147 -23.96 0.80 0.32
C SER A 147 -24.17 1.32 -1.11
N LYS A 148 -23.11 1.84 -1.74
CA LYS A 148 -23.11 2.42 -3.11
C LYS A 148 -24.10 3.59 -3.29
N VAL A 149 -24.30 4.42 -2.27
CA VAL A 149 -25.19 5.59 -2.36
C VAL A 149 -24.37 6.86 -2.66
N PRO A 150 -24.67 7.59 -3.76
CA PRO A 150 -23.96 8.84 -4.07
C PRO A 150 -24.17 9.92 -3.00
N ILE A 151 -23.17 10.79 -2.77
CA ILE A 151 -23.19 11.83 -1.72
C ILE A 151 -24.45 12.72 -1.76
N ARG A 152 -24.88 13.16 -2.96
CA ARG A 152 -26.10 13.97 -3.11
C ARG A 152 -27.35 13.21 -2.68
N ARG A 153 -27.40 11.89 -2.91
CA ARG A 153 -28.50 11.04 -2.47
C ARG A 153 -28.45 10.80 -0.96
N ILE A 154 -27.26 10.73 -0.36
CA ILE A 154 -27.11 10.69 1.11
C ILE A 154 -27.66 11.97 1.73
N ALA A 155 -27.32 13.14 1.18
CA ALA A 155 -27.84 14.42 1.64
C ALA A 155 -29.38 14.45 1.63
N PHE A 156 -29.98 13.98 0.53
CA PHE A 156 -31.44 13.84 0.39
C PHE A 156 -32.04 12.85 1.40
N LEU A 157 -31.49 11.64 1.52
CA LEU A 157 -32.04 10.59 2.39
C LEU A 157 -31.92 10.91 3.89
N CYS A 158 -30.94 11.73 4.26
CA CYS A 158 -30.72 12.15 5.65
C CYS A 158 -31.29 13.55 5.96
N ASP A 159 -31.95 14.21 5.00
CA ASP A 159 -32.49 15.57 5.12
C ASP A 159 -31.47 16.57 5.69
N ILE A 160 -30.28 16.62 5.08
CA ILE A 160 -29.19 17.52 5.45
C ILE A 160 -28.50 18.10 4.21
N SER A 161 -27.81 19.22 4.38
CA SER A 161 -27.02 19.80 3.29
C SER A 161 -25.82 18.93 2.90
N THR A 162 -25.44 18.97 1.63
CA THR A 162 -24.25 18.27 1.11
C THR A 162 -22.97 18.64 1.88
N LYS A 163 -22.82 19.91 2.29
CA LYS A 163 -21.70 20.36 3.13
C LYS A 163 -21.66 19.58 4.46
N THR A 164 -22.82 19.43 5.10
CA THR A 164 -22.96 18.67 6.35
C THR A 164 -22.60 17.20 6.15
N VAL A 165 -22.91 16.60 5.01
CA VAL A 165 -22.47 15.22 4.68
C VAL A 165 -20.94 15.14 4.68
N TYR A 166 -20.24 16.07 4.03
CA TYR A 166 -18.76 16.09 4.05
C TYR A 166 -18.17 16.31 5.46
N ASP A 167 -18.77 17.19 6.26
CA ASP A 167 -18.37 17.39 7.66
C ASP A 167 -18.54 16.10 8.48
N LYS A 168 -19.63 15.37 8.26
CA LYS A 168 -19.89 14.07 8.90
C LYS A 168 -18.94 13.00 8.40
N ILE A 169 -18.57 12.97 7.11
CA ILE A 169 -17.54 12.05 6.59
C ILE A 169 -16.20 12.27 7.30
N ARG A 170 -15.76 13.53 7.46
CA ARG A 170 -14.54 13.85 8.22
C ARG A 170 -14.62 13.37 9.66
N PHE A 171 -15.78 13.51 10.31
CA PHE A 171 -16.00 12.98 11.65
C PHE A 171 -15.92 11.45 11.69
N LEU A 172 -16.65 10.76 10.82
CA LEU A 172 -16.68 9.30 10.73
C LEU A 172 -15.29 8.72 10.42
N TYR A 173 -14.55 9.34 9.50
CA TYR A 173 -13.17 8.99 9.20
C TYR A 173 -12.29 9.02 10.46
N ARG A 174 -12.37 10.09 11.25
CA ARG A 174 -11.62 10.18 12.52
C ARG A 174 -12.03 9.11 13.53
N GLN A 175 -13.32 8.77 13.61
CA GLN A 175 -13.81 7.71 14.50
C GLN A 175 -13.33 6.33 14.04
N CYS A 176 -13.36 6.04 12.74
CA CYS A 176 -12.82 4.81 12.17
C CYS A 176 -11.31 4.67 12.45
N GLN A 177 -10.53 5.72 12.20
CA GLN A 177 -9.10 5.80 12.49
C GLN A 177 -8.79 5.53 13.97
N GLU A 178 -9.54 6.16 14.89
CA GLU A 178 -9.34 5.95 16.33
C GLU A 178 -9.74 4.52 16.77
N PHE A 179 -10.80 3.97 16.17
CA PHE A 179 -11.29 2.62 16.43
C PHE A 179 -10.30 1.54 15.97
N SER A 180 -9.74 1.68 14.77
CA SER A 180 -8.76 0.75 14.19
C SER A 180 -7.43 0.85 14.93
N ALA A 181 -6.92 2.07 15.13
CA ALA A 181 -5.65 2.30 15.85
C ALA A 181 -5.64 1.69 17.25
N GLY A 182 -6.77 1.74 17.97
CA GLY A 182 -6.91 1.13 19.29
C GLY A 182 -6.67 -0.38 19.35
N ARG A 183 -6.77 -1.08 18.20
CA ARG A 183 -6.58 -2.53 18.08
C ARG A 183 -5.35 -2.89 17.28
N GLU A 184 -5.04 -2.11 16.25
CA GLU A 184 -3.89 -2.37 15.38
C GLU A 184 -2.56 -2.08 16.09
N ARG A 185 -2.55 -1.20 17.11
CA ARG A 185 -1.39 -1.08 18.02
C ARG A 185 -1.04 -2.39 18.72
N ASP A 186 -2.02 -3.24 19.03
CA ASP A 186 -1.76 -4.51 19.69
C ASP A 186 -0.99 -5.47 18.77
N LEU A 187 -1.05 -5.29 17.44
CA LEU A 187 -0.31 -6.11 16.48
C LEU A 187 1.21 -5.95 16.65
N GLU A 188 1.68 -4.75 16.99
CA GLU A 188 3.11 -4.47 17.18
C GLU A 188 3.76 -5.40 18.22
N ASN A 189 2.98 -5.84 19.22
CA ASN A 189 3.43 -6.70 20.31
C ASN A 189 2.86 -8.12 20.24
N ARG A 190 2.03 -8.43 19.23
CA ARG A 190 1.40 -9.73 19.10
C ARG A 190 2.28 -10.66 18.28
N ALA A 191 2.80 -11.69 18.95
CA ALA A 191 3.58 -12.72 18.28
C ALA A 191 2.68 -13.64 17.45
N PHE A 192 3.00 -13.74 16.16
CA PHE A 192 2.45 -14.76 15.27
C PHE A 192 3.60 -15.65 14.81
N ARG A 193 3.38 -16.97 14.80
CA ARG A 193 4.36 -17.91 14.24
C ARG A 193 4.59 -17.67 12.75
N ARG A 194 3.52 -17.33 12.03
CA ARG A 194 3.59 -17.05 10.59
C ARG A 194 2.45 -16.19 10.12
N MET A 195 2.74 -15.26 9.22
CA MET A 195 1.75 -14.45 8.52
C MET A 195 1.99 -14.47 7.00
N TYR A 196 0.90 -14.52 6.25
CA TYR A 196 0.88 -14.46 4.79
C TYR A 196 0.12 -13.22 4.34
N PHE A 197 0.74 -12.41 3.51
CA PHE A 197 0.24 -11.13 3.06
C PHE A 197 0.05 -11.11 1.55
N CYS A 198 -1.05 -10.52 1.10
CA CYS A 198 -1.37 -10.29 -0.30
C CYS A 198 -1.38 -8.78 -0.54
N THR A 199 -0.48 -8.28 -1.38
CA THR A 199 -0.31 -6.84 -1.64
C THR A 199 -0.59 -6.55 -3.11
N ASP A 200 -1.45 -5.58 -3.34
CA ASP A 200 -1.77 -5.10 -4.69
C ASP A 200 -2.08 -3.60 -4.66
N ARG A 201 -2.05 -2.95 -5.83
CA ARG A 201 -2.37 -1.53 -6.01
C ARG A 201 -3.50 -1.35 -7.00
N GLN A 202 -4.27 -0.28 -6.82
CA GLN A 202 -5.23 0.18 -7.81
C GLN A 202 -5.08 1.68 -8.06
N VAL A 203 -5.49 2.10 -9.25
CA VAL A 203 -5.55 3.51 -9.63
C VAL A 203 -7.01 3.98 -9.55
N VAL A 204 -7.22 5.14 -8.95
CA VAL A 204 -8.49 5.86 -8.97
C VAL A 204 -8.27 7.23 -9.59
N VAL A 205 -9.28 7.72 -10.31
CA VAL A 205 -9.19 8.98 -11.06
C VAL A 205 -9.95 10.08 -10.34
N SER A 206 -9.26 11.16 -10.00
CA SER A 206 -9.88 12.40 -9.51
C SER A 206 -10.21 13.33 -10.68
N ASN A 207 -11.41 13.91 -10.66
CA ASN A 207 -11.90 14.80 -11.71
C ASN A 207 -11.15 16.15 -11.71
N TRP A 208 -11.09 16.77 -12.89
CA TRP A 208 -10.68 18.17 -13.03
C TRP A 208 -11.64 19.14 -12.33
N THR A 209 -11.09 20.24 -11.83
CA THR A 209 -11.85 21.34 -11.21
C THR A 209 -12.08 22.51 -12.15
N LYS A 210 -11.28 22.66 -13.21
CA LYS A 210 -11.37 23.75 -14.19
C LYS A 210 -11.92 23.23 -15.52
N ARG A 211 -12.90 23.91 -16.11
CA ARG A 211 -13.53 23.48 -17.38
C ARG A 211 -12.60 23.62 -18.59
N GLU A 212 -11.67 24.56 -18.50
CA GLU A 212 -10.65 24.85 -19.53
C GLU A 212 -9.58 23.75 -19.60
N ASP A 213 -9.23 23.14 -18.46
CA ASP A 213 -8.24 22.07 -18.37
C ASP A 213 -8.90 20.76 -17.92
N LYS A 214 -9.28 19.92 -18.90
CA LYS A 214 -10.00 18.65 -18.70
C LYS A 214 -9.08 17.46 -18.44
N ARG A 215 -7.89 17.71 -17.87
CA ARG A 215 -6.94 16.67 -17.49
C ARG A 215 -7.29 16.05 -16.15
N ASN A 216 -7.11 14.75 -16.03
CA ASN A 216 -7.46 13.98 -14.83
C ASN A 216 -6.25 13.79 -13.92
N CYS A 217 -6.48 13.61 -12.62
CA CYS A 217 -5.42 13.28 -11.68
C CYS A 217 -5.54 11.82 -11.24
N ASP A 218 -4.49 11.04 -11.49
CA ASP A 218 -4.46 9.62 -11.14
C ASP A 218 -3.85 9.45 -9.75
N ILE A 219 -4.59 8.79 -8.87
CA ILE A 219 -4.19 8.51 -7.49
C ILE A 219 -4.03 7.00 -7.32
N TYR A 220 -2.86 6.60 -6.84
CA TYR A 220 -2.51 5.21 -6.59
C TYR A 220 -2.83 4.86 -5.13
N GLY A 221 -3.56 3.76 -4.95
CA GLY A 221 -3.88 3.19 -3.65
C GLY A 221 -3.31 1.78 -3.49
N ILE A 222 -2.36 1.59 -2.58
CA ILE A 222 -1.76 0.29 -2.24
C ILE A 222 -2.48 -0.32 -1.03
N ALA A 223 -2.83 -1.60 -1.10
CA ALA A 223 -3.45 -2.33 0.00
C ALA A 223 -2.76 -3.65 0.29
N THR A 224 -2.73 -4.02 1.57
CA THR A 224 -2.26 -5.33 2.04
C THR A 224 -3.33 -6.04 2.85
N ALA A 225 -3.65 -7.27 2.46
CA ALA A 225 -4.58 -8.14 3.14
C ALA A 225 -3.90 -9.41 3.68
N CYS A 226 -4.35 -9.91 4.82
CA CYS A 226 -3.98 -11.23 5.32
C CYS A 226 -4.59 -12.32 4.43
N LYS A 227 -3.78 -13.30 4.02
CA LYS A 227 -4.26 -14.40 3.19
C LYS A 227 -5.36 -15.21 3.86
N ASP A 228 -5.15 -15.59 5.12
CA ASP A 228 -5.98 -16.59 5.78
C ASP A 228 -7.24 -15.96 6.39
N THR A 229 -7.10 -14.76 6.95
CA THR A 229 -8.19 -14.06 7.64
C THR A 229 -8.90 -13.06 6.74
N GLY A 230 -8.31 -12.67 5.61
CA GLY A 230 -8.81 -11.59 4.75
C GLY A 230 -8.78 -10.21 5.39
N TYR A 231 -8.15 -10.04 6.57
CA TYR A 231 -8.08 -8.74 7.24
C TYR A 231 -7.21 -7.78 6.43
N VAL A 232 -7.69 -6.56 6.17
CA VAL A 232 -6.96 -5.55 5.42
C VAL A 232 -6.22 -4.64 6.39
N PHE A 233 -4.90 -4.79 6.47
CA PHE A 233 -4.04 -4.06 7.42
C PHE A 233 -3.85 -2.60 7.05
N ALA A 234 -3.75 -2.31 5.76
CA ALA A 234 -3.52 -0.97 5.29
C ALA A 234 -4.11 -0.79 3.90
N PHE A 235 -4.62 0.42 3.62
CA PHE A 235 -5.02 0.88 2.29
C PHE A 235 -4.63 2.35 2.17
N ASN A 236 -3.44 2.62 1.63
CA ASN A 236 -2.81 3.94 1.63
C ASN A 236 -2.74 4.52 0.22
N PHE A 237 -2.94 5.83 0.12
CA PHE A 237 -2.94 6.57 -1.16
C PHE A 237 -1.74 7.51 -1.24
N ASN A 238 -1.19 7.67 -2.46
CA ASN A 238 -0.07 8.57 -2.75
C ASN A 238 -0.48 10.05 -2.82
N PHE A 239 -1.28 10.52 -1.86
CA PHE A 239 -1.81 11.88 -1.83
C PHE A 239 -1.83 12.43 -0.40
N ASP A 240 -1.41 13.69 -0.24
CA ASP A 240 -1.43 14.42 1.03
C ASP A 240 -2.24 15.71 0.90
N GLY A 241 -3.47 15.68 1.41
CA GLY A 241 -4.37 16.84 1.45
C GLY A 241 -4.15 17.77 2.63
N SER A 242 -3.14 17.52 3.49
CA SER A 242 -2.87 18.34 4.68
C SER A 242 -1.86 19.46 4.48
N VAL A 243 -1.19 19.49 3.33
CA VAL A 243 -0.18 20.48 2.96
C VAL A 243 -0.65 21.29 1.74
N ASP A 244 -0.12 22.50 1.60
CA ASP A 244 -0.43 23.36 0.45
C ASP A 244 0.65 23.24 -0.63
N ALA A 245 0.21 23.06 -1.88
CA ALA A 245 1.14 22.88 -3.00
C ALA A 245 1.87 24.19 -3.36
N GLU A 246 1.23 25.36 -3.25
CA GLU A 246 1.86 26.63 -3.60
C GLU A 246 2.90 27.04 -2.56
N GLU A 247 2.65 26.77 -1.28
CA GLU A 247 3.63 26.98 -0.21
C GLU A 247 4.88 26.10 -0.39
N ILE A 248 4.68 24.81 -0.73
CA ILE A 248 5.80 23.88 -1.00
C ILE A 248 6.61 24.32 -2.22
N GLU A 249 5.97 24.73 -3.31
CA GLU A 249 6.67 25.20 -4.52
C GLU A 249 7.52 26.43 -4.24
N LYS A 250 6.97 27.42 -3.52
CA LYS A 250 7.71 28.65 -3.17
C LYS A 250 8.93 28.35 -2.30
N ASP A 251 8.79 27.45 -1.32
CA ASP A 251 9.91 27.05 -0.47
C ASP A 251 10.93 26.22 -1.25
N ALA A 252 10.49 25.31 -2.12
CA ALA A 252 11.36 24.49 -2.98
C ALA A 252 12.20 25.35 -3.93
N GLU A 253 11.60 26.38 -4.54
CA GLU A 253 12.30 27.37 -5.37
C GLU A 253 13.30 28.17 -4.53
N ALA A 254 12.91 28.63 -3.34
CA ALA A 254 13.77 29.44 -2.47
C ALA A 254 15.02 28.69 -1.98
N ILE A 255 14.93 27.37 -1.78
CA ILE A 255 16.06 26.53 -1.32
C ILE A 255 16.84 25.86 -2.48
N GLY A 256 16.52 26.15 -3.74
CA GLY A 256 17.24 25.59 -4.89
C GLY A 256 17.04 24.08 -5.06
N GLU A 257 15.79 23.62 -4.86
CA GLU A 257 15.50 22.19 -4.82
C GLU A 257 15.60 21.51 -6.21
N TYR A 258 15.34 22.26 -7.28
CA TYR A 258 15.40 21.73 -8.65
C TYR A 258 16.82 21.37 -9.10
N GLU A 259 17.81 22.10 -8.59
CA GLU A 259 19.25 21.89 -8.80
C GLU A 259 19.81 20.77 -7.90
N THR A 260 19.10 20.47 -6.81
CA THR A 260 19.50 19.45 -5.84
C THR A 260 19.15 18.05 -6.35
N PRO A 261 20.07 17.06 -6.25
CA PRO A 261 19.77 15.67 -6.58
C PRO A 261 18.56 15.14 -5.80
N ARG A 262 17.65 14.40 -6.46
CA ARG A 262 16.35 14.02 -5.90
C ARG A 262 16.41 13.37 -4.52
N HIS A 263 17.41 12.53 -4.28
CA HIS A 263 17.58 11.81 -3.02
C HIS A 263 18.07 12.68 -1.85
N HIS A 264 18.52 13.91 -2.11
CA HIS A 264 18.92 14.90 -1.09
C HIS A 264 17.90 16.02 -0.89
N ARG A 265 16.82 16.04 -1.67
CA ARG A 265 15.80 17.08 -1.61
C ARG A 265 14.98 17.03 -0.31
N LYS A 266 14.55 18.20 0.17
CA LYS A 266 13.62 18.35 1.30
C LYS A 266 12.23 17.82 0.96
N TYR A 267 11.67 18.19 -0.18
CA TYR A 267 10.38 17.71 -0.68
C TYR A 267 10.52 16.55 -1.66
N ALA A 268 11.55 15.70 -1.49
CA ALA A 268 11.80 14.54 -2.36
C ALA A 268 10.58 13.62 -2.53
N ARG A 269 9.67 13.55 -1.54
CA ARG A 269 8.46 12.72 -1.63
C ARG A 269 7.37 13.30 -2.53
N VAL A 270 7.41 14.59 -2.84
CA VAL A 270 6.34 15.33 -3.52
C VAL A 270 6.66 15.51 -5.00
N TRP A 271 5.67 15.31 -5.85
CA TRP A 271 5.76 15.72 -7.25
C TRP A 271 5.71 17.25 -7.36
N LEU A 272 6.88 17.87 -7.54
CA LEU A 272 6.99 19.28 -7.87
C LEU A 272 6.52 19.55 -9.31
N ARG A 273 6.00 20.75 -9.59
CA ARG A 273 5.31 21.10 -10.83
C ARG A 273 6.25 21.10 -12.02
N GLN A 274 7.44 21.69 -11.89
CA GLN A 274 8.41 21.70 -12.98
C GLN A 274 8.86 20.26 -13.28
N GLU A 275 9.17 19.48 -12.25
CA GLU A 275 9.56 18.07 -12.39
C GLU A 275 8.48 17.23 -13.07
N PHE A 276 7.22 17.38 -12.65
CA PHE A 276 6.10 16.65 -13.23
C PHE A 276 5.91 17.01 -14.72
N ASN A 277 6.02 18.29 -15.07
CA ASN A 277 5.93 18.74 -16.45
C ASN A 277 7.09 18.20 -17.32
N GLU A 278 8.31 18.19 -16.79
CA GLU A 278 9.48 17.59 -17.45
C GLU A 278 9.32 16.08 -17.65
N TYR A 279 8.78 15.39 -16.65
CA TYR A 279 8.43 13.97 -16.74
C TYR A 279 7.45 13.72 -17.89
N LEU A 280 6.35 14.48 -17.96
CA LEU A 280 5.35 14.35 -19.02
C LEU A 280 5.89 14.67 -20.43
N LYS A 281 6.80 15.65 -20.54
CA LYS A 281 7.49 15.99 -21.80
C LYS A 281 8.40 14.84 -22.25
N GLY A 282 9.07 14.19 -21.30
CA GLY A 282 9.96 13.06 -21.55
C GLY A 282 9.26 11.74 -21.91
N LEU A 283 7.94 11.65 -21.80
CA LEU A 283 7.19 10.45 -22.15
C LEU A 283 7.24 10.20 -23.68
N PRO A 284 7.54 8.97 -24.12
CA PRO A 284 7.47 8.61 -25.53
C PRO A 284 6.03 8.77 -26.04
N SER A 285 5.86 9.15 -27.32
CA SER A 285 4.55 9.07 -27.98
C SER A 285 4.02 7.63 -27.85
N LYS A 286 2.74 7.48 -27.48
CA LYS A 286 2.09 6.17 -27.27
C LYS A 286 2.50 5.18 -28.36
N GLN A 287 3.45 4.29 -28.03
CA GLN A 287 3.65 3.07 -28.78
C GLN A 287 2.55 2.12 -28.30
N ASP A 288 1.76 1.60 -29.22
CA ASP A 288 0.84 0.50 -28.92
C ASP A 288 1.66 -0.63 -28.31
N LEU A 289 1.54 -0.81 -26.99
CA LEU A 289 2.08 -1.99 -26.34
C LEU A 289 1.37 -3.19 -26.98
N PRO A 290 2.10 -4.17 -27.52
CA PRO A 290 1.45 -5.34 -28.11
C PRO A 290 0.57 -6.00 -27.04
N VAL A 291 -0.68 -6.30 -27.40
CA VAL A 291 -1.58 -7.08 -26.53
C VAL A 291 -1.02 -8.49 -26.49
N GLY A 292 -0.42 -8.88 -25.37
CA GLY A 292 0.10 -10.23 -25.19
C GLY A 292 -1.00 -11.27 -25.30
N GLY A 293 -0.80 -12.30 -26.13
CA GLY A 293 -1.74 -13.41 -26.30
C GLY A 293 -1.64 -14.47 -25.19
N SER A 294 -0.52 -14.51 -24.45
CA SER A 294 -0.27 -15.45 -23.35
C SER A 294 0.20 -14.75 -22.06
N LEU A 295 0.08 -15.44 -20.92
CA LEU A 295 0.60 -14.96 -19.62
C LEU A 295 2.10 -14.68 -19.64
N LYS A 296 2.87 -15.49 -20.39
CA LYS A 296 4.31 -15.30 -20.56
C LYS A 296 4.61 -13.97 -21.27
N ASP A 297 3.86 -13.67 -22.33
CA ASP A 297 3.99 -12.40 -23.06
C ASP A 297 3.62 -11.22 -22.16
N GLU A 298 2.56 -11.33 -21.37
CA GLU A 298 2.17 -10.28 -20.42
C GLU A 298 3.25 -10.00 -19.37
N VAL A 299 3.89 -11.03 -18.81
CA VAL A 299 5.00 -10.87 -17.86
C VAL A 299 6.18 -10.21 -18.56
N GLN A 300 6.52 -10.63 -19.78
CA GLN A 300 7.59 -10.02 -20.56
C GLN A 300 7.32 -8.55 -20.88
N ILE A 301 6.12 -8.22 -21.35
CA ILE A 301 5.68 -6.85 -21.68
C ILE A 301 5.77 -5.96 -20.43
N ARG A 302 5.25 -6.44 -19.29
CA ARG A 302 5.27 -5.66 -18.05
C ARG A 302 6.69 -5.50 -17.51
N THR A 303 7.52 -6.54 -17.57
CA THR A 303 8.94 -6.45 -17.18
C THR A 303 9.70 -5.43 -18.04
N LEU A 304 9.44 -5.41 -19.35
CA LEU A 304 10.02 -4.42 -20.27
C LEU A 304 9.55 -3.00 -19.97
N ALA A 305 8.26 -2.81 -19.68
CA ALA A 305 7.69 -1.52 -19.29
C ALA A 305 8.29 -1.03 -17.97
N ASP A 306 8.35 -1.89 -16.96
CA ASP A 306 8.94 -1.61 -15.66
C ASP A 306 10.43 -1.28 -15.77
N GLN A 307 11.20 -1.96 -16.61
CA GLN A 307 12.61 -1.61 -16.82
C GLN A 307 12.80 -0.24 -17.45
N LYS A 308 11.95 0.15 -18.41
CA LYS A 308 11.94 1.50 -18.98
C LYS A 308 11.56 2.55 -17.92
N LEU A 309 10.64 2.22 -17.02
CA LEU A 309 10.18 3.10 -15.95
C LEU A 309 11.19 3.25 -14.81
N ASN A 310 11.90 2.18 -14.46
CA ASN A 310 13.01 2.22 -13.50
C ASN A 310 14.16 3.12 -14.00
N LEU A 311 14.38 3.21 -15.32
CA LEU A 311 15.31 4.20 -15.90
C LEU A 311 14.81 5.64 -15.75
N SER A 312 13.50 5.85 -15.62
CA SER A 312 12.86 7.16 -15.40
C SER A 312 12.58 7.48 -13.93
N ASP A 313 12.97 6.59 -13.01
CA ASP A 313 12.83 6.77 -11.57
C ASP A 313 11.37 7.02 -11.11
N SER A 314 10.40 6.36 -11.76
CA SER A 314 8.96 6.51 -11.51
C SER A 314 8.25 5.16 -11.64
N SER A 315 7.25 4.91 -10.78
CA SER A 315 6.39 3.71 -10.81
C SER A 315 4.97 3.99 -11.34
N GLU A 316 4.73 5.25 -11.71
CA GLU A 316 3.45 5.79 -12.12
C GLU A 316 3.32 5.84 -13.64
N HIS A 317 2.24 5.26 -14.15
CA HIS A 317 1.90 5.26 -15.56
C HIS A 317 1.07 6.50 -15.93
N PHE A 318 1.65 7.69 -15.78
CA PHE A 318 1.02 8.90 -16.29
C PHE A 318 1.16 8.99 -17.82
N ASP A 319 0.20 9.64 -18.45
CA ASP A 319 0.29 10.11 -19.82
C ASP A 319 0.12 11.66 -19.88
N ARG A 320 0.26 12.23 -21.08
CA ARG A 320 0.17 13.69 -21.30
C ARG A 320 -1.21 14.29 -20.96
N THR A 321 -2.18 13.47 -20.59
CA THR A 321 -3.52 13.89 -20.15
C THR A 321 -3.66 13.93 -18.63
N ASN A 322 -2.61 13.61 -17.87
CA ASN A 322 -2.59 13.74 -16.42
C ASN A 322 -2.21 15.15 -15.95
N ILE A 323 -2.67 15.49 -14.74
CA ILE A 323 -2.34 16.73 -14.03
C ILE A 323 -2.14 16.45 -12.54
N LEU A 324 -1.34 17.31 -11.88
CA LEU A 324 -1.25 17.35 -10.42
C LEU A 324 -2.58 17.83 -9.80
N PRO A 325 -2.89 17.42 -8.56
CA PRO A 325 -4.12 17.82 -7.89
C PRO A 325 -4.13 19.33 -7.61
N PRO A 326 -5.30 19.99 -7.68
CA PRO A 326 -5.42 21.43 -7.44
C PRO A 326 -5.36 21.82 -5.97
N LYS A 327 -5.49 20.85 -5.06
CA LYS A 327 -5.39 21.01 -3.61
C LYS A 327 -4.63 19.83 -3.04
N GLY A 328 -3.83 20.07 -2.01
CA GLY A 328 -2.90 19.07 -1.51
C GLY A 328 -1.78 18.80 -2.51
N VAL A 329 -0.98 17.78 -2.22
CA VAL A 329 0.11 17.35 -3.09
C VAL A 329 0.00 15.88 -3.46
N LEU A 330 0.51 15.56 -4.64
CA LEU A 330 0.72 14.18 -5.07
C LEU A 330 2.09 13.73 -4.59
N ILE A 331 2.14 12.53 -4.00
CA ILE A 331 3.37 11.91 -3.53
C ILE A 331 3.84 10.94 -4.60
N HIS A 332 5.15 10.84 -4.83
CA HIS A 332 5.65 9.74 -5.67
C HIS A 332 5.23 8.40 -5.06
N ASN A 333 4.61 7.56 -5.89
CA ASN A 333 4.01 6.31 -5.47
C ASN A 333 5.04 5.38 -4.82
N GLU A 334 6.31 5.43 -5.23
CA GLU A 334 7.39 4.65 -4.63
C GLU A 334 7.61 4.95 -3.15
N TYR A 335 7.59 6.23 -2.72
CA TYR A 335 7.67 6.57 -1.30
C TYR A 335 6.45 6.06 -0.54
N THR A 336 5.27 6.12 -1.15
CA THR A 336 4.04 5.55 -0.54
C THR A 336 4.17 4.03 -0.39
N MET A 337 4.72 3.33 -1.39
CA MET A 337 4.95 1.88 -1.32
C MET A 337 6.00 1.52 -0.27
N MET A 338 7.14 2.22 -0.23
CA MET A 338 8.17 2.02 0.79
C MET A 338 7.61 2.23 2.19
N ALA A 339 6.93 3.35 2.42
CA ALA A 339 6.26 3.65 3.68
C ALA A 339 5.23 2.56 4.05
N HIS A 340 4.46 2.06 3.08
CA HIS A 340 3.49 0.99 3.31
C HIS A 340 4.16 -0.29 3.83
N PHE A 341 5.27 -0.73 3.23
CA PHE A 341 5.99 -1.90 3.72
C PHE A 341 6.69 -1.65 5.07
N PHE A 342 7.21 -0.45 5.32
CA PHE A 342 7.73 -0.10 6.65
C PHE A 342 6.64 -0.07 7.73
N LEU A 343 5.42 0.36 7.38
CA LEU A 343 4.25 0.27 8.26
C LEU A 343 3.94 -1.21 8.58
N LEU A 344 3.97 -2.10 7.59
CA LEU A 344 3.79 -3.53 7.84
C LEU A 344 4.93 -4.11 8.70
N LYS A 345 6.18 -3.71 8.47
CA LYS A 345 7.31 -4.10 9.33
C LYS A 345 7.07 -3.67 10.78
N ARG A 346 6.59 -2.44 11.00
CA ARG A 346 6.22 -1.94 12.35
C ARG A 346 5.12 -2.79 12.97
N LEU A 347 4.03 -3.06 12.25
CA LEU A 347 2.89 -3.83 12.75
C LEU A 347 3.22 -5.29 13.05
N PHE A 348 4.22 -5.88 12.40
CA PHE A 348 4.57 -7.30 12.53
C PHE A 348 5.99 -7.54 13.04
N GLN A 349 6.59 -6.58 13.75
CA GLN A 349 7.93 -6.71 14.31
C GLN A 349 8.09 -7.91 15.27
N SER A 350 7.00 -8.32 15.92
CA SER A 350 6.97 -9.47 16.84
C SER A 350 6.64 -10.80 16.15
N THR A 351 6.45 -10.82 14.82
CA THR A 351 6.10 -12.03 14.06
C THR A 351 7.35 -12.79 13.63
N GLU A 352 7.38 -14.10 13.86
CA GLU A 352 8.55 -14.93 13.54
C GLU A 352 8.81 -15.03 12.04
N LYS A 353 7.76 -15.30 11.25
CA LYS A 353 7.89 -15.50 9.80
C LYS A 353 6.82 -14.75 9.00
N THR A 354 7.25 -13.96 8.02
CA THR A 354 6.37 -13.23 7.12
C THR A 354 6.52 -13.71 5.68
N ARG A 355 5.43 -13.78 4.93
CA ARG A 355 5.44 -14.22 3.54
C ARG A 355 4.58 -13.27 2.71
N PHE A 356 5.15 -12.70 1.65
CA PHE A 356 4.48 -11.69 0.82
C PHE A 356 4.19 -12.23 -0.57
N PHE A 357 2.93 -12.10 -0.99
CA PHE A 357 2.45 -12.36 -2.35
C PHE A 357 2.07 -11.02 -2.96
N MET A 358 2.73 -10.64 -4.06
CA MET A 358 2.65 -9.31 -4.66
C MET A 358 2.32 -9.43 -6.14
N ASP A 359 1.54 -8.49 -6.69
CA ASP A 359 1.44 -8.35 -8.16
C ASP A 359 2.82 -8.06 -8.76
N LEU A 360 2.99 -8.41 -10.04
CA LEU A 360 4.22 -8.12 -10.77
C LEU A 360 4.43 -6.60 -10.89
N ASP A 361 5.20 -6.03 -9.98
CA ASP A 361 5.50 -4.61 -9.90
C ASP A 361 6.90 -4.39 -9.31
N SER A 362 7.78 -3.79 -10.10
CA SER A 362 9.17 -3.54 -9.71
C SER A 362 9.31 -2.60 -8.51
N GLY A 363 8.45 -1.59 -8.40
CA GLY A 363 8.44 -0.67 -7.26
C GLY A 363 7.99 -1.35 -5.98
N MET A 364 6.96 -2.20 -6.06
CA MET A 364 6.49 -3.00 -4.93
C MET A 364 7.56 -4.00 -4.46
N LYS A 365 8.21 -4.69 -5.40
CA LYS A 365 9.35 -5.58 -5.11
C LYS A 365 10.48 -4.82 -4.40
N ALA A 366 10.88 -3.67 -4.92
CA ALA A 366 11.94 -2.86 -4.33
C ALA A 366 11.57 -2.36 -2.92
N ALA A 367 10.33 -1.91 -2.73
CA ALA A 367 9.82 -1.46 -1.44
C ALA A 367 9.80 -2.59 -0.39
N TYR A 368 9.32 -3.77 -0.76
CA TYR A 368 9.35 -4.96 0.10
C TYR A 368 10.78 -5.31 0.53
N LEU A 369 11.70 -5.47 -0.45
CA LEU A 369 13.08 -5.84 -0.17
C LEU A 369 13.79 -4.79 0.68
N SER A 370 13.49 -3.50 0.47
CA SER A 370 14.07 -2.41 1.25
C SER A 370 13.63 -2.45 2.72
N ALA A 371 12.33 -2.64 2.97
CA ALA A 371 11.80 -2.68 4.33
C ALA A 371 12.21 -3.97 5.07
N PHE A 372 12.13 -5.13 4.40
CA PHE A 372 12.30 -6.45 5.01
C PHE A 372 13.70 -7.05 4.86
N ARG A 373 14.71 -6.29 4.37
CA ARG A 373 16.06 -6.80 4.07
C ARG A 373 16.68 -7.70 5.15
N GLU A 374 16.56 -7.31 6.43
CA GLU A 374 17.14 -8.03 7.57
C GLU A 374 16.45 -9.39 7.74
N MET A 375 15.12 -9.38 7.79
CA MET A 375 14.32 -10.60 7.89
C MET A 375 14.49 -11.51 6.67
N VAL A 376 14.72 -10.96 5.47
CA VAL A 376 15.05 -11.77 4.29
C VAL A 376 16.40 -12.44 4.44
N ALA A 377 17.43 -11.70 4.88
CA ALA A 377 18.77 -12.24 5.11
C ALA A 377 18.79 -13.32 6.20
N GLU A 378 17.98 -13.17 7.25
CA GLU A 378 17.79 -14.17 8.32
C GLU A 378 16.91 -15.36 7.89
N GLY A 379 16.29 -15.32 6.71
CA GLY A 379 15.35 -16.35 6.26
C GLY A 379 13.98 -16.33 6.96
N ASN A 380 13.67 -15.24 7.66
CA ASN A 380 12.41 -14.97 8.35
C ASN A 380 11.33 -14.36 7.44
N SER A 381 11.70 -13.71 6.34
CA SER A 381 10.74 -13.19 5.35
C SER A 381 10.99 -13.73 3.94
N ASP A 382 9.94 -14.19 3.24
CA ASP A 382 10.02 -14.55 1.81
C ASP A 382 8.99 -13.78 0.97
N GLY A 383 9.38 -13.43 -0.25
CA GLY A 383 8.54 -12.67 -1.19
C GLY A 383 8.32 -13.42 -2.50
N PHE A 384 7.12 -13.28 -3.06
CA PHE A 384 6.69 -13.92 -4.31
C PHE A 384 5.97 -12.91 -5.20
N LEU A 385 6.26 -12.93 -6.50
CA LEU A 385 5.49 -12.24 -7.53
C LEU A 385 4.44 -13.16 -8.12
N ILE A 386 3.27 -12.60 -8.40
CA ILE A 386 2.14 -13.28 -9.00
C ILE A 386 1.68 -12.49 -10.21
N ARG A 387 1.46 -13.20 -11.32
CA ARG A 387 0.74 -12.67 -12.47
C ARG A 387 -0.44 -13.59 -12.78
N ALA A 388 -1.66 -13.09 -12.58
CA ALA A 388 -2.88 -13.82 -12.92
C ALA A 388 -3.45 -13.34 -14.27
N ALA A 389 -4.09 -14.27 -14.99
CA ALA A 389 -4.72 -13.96 -16.27
C ALA A 389 -5.89 -12.98 -16.08
N LYS A 390 -5.93 -11.95 -16.93
CA LYS A 390 -7.00 -10.96 -16.93
C LYS A 390 -8.03 -11.31 -18.01
N ASN A 391 -9.25 -10.76 -17.87
CA ASN A 391 -10.27 -10.74 -18.93
C ASN A 391 -10.81 -12.09 -19.43
N LYS A 392 -10.87 -13.13 -18.59
CA LYS A 392 -11.65 -14.34 -18.91
C LYS A 392 -13.12 -14.22 -18.51
N THR A 393 -14.02 -14.75 -19.34
CA THR A 393 -15.44 -14.85 -19.05
C THR A 393 -15.71 -15.86 -17.92
N VAL A 394 -16.93 -15.84 -17.36
CA VAL A 394 -17.32 -16.79 -16.30
C VAL A 394 -17.25 -18.23 -16.83
N ASP A 395 -17.78 -18.49 -18.02
CA ASP A 395 -17.82 -19.82 -18.63
C ASP A 395 -16.41 -20.36 -18.92
N GLU A 396 -15.49 -19.50 -19.39
CA GLU A 396 -14.09 -19.89 -19.59
C GLU A 396 -13.42 -20.28 -18.28
N LYS A 397 -13.67 -19.54 -17.21
CA LYS A 397 -13.14 -19.84 -15.87
C LYS A 397 -13.67 -21.17 -15.35
N GLU A 398 -14.96 -21.43 -15.49
CA GLU A 398 -15.58 -22.70 -15.09
C GLU A 398 -14.99 -23.88 -15.86
N LYS A 399 -14.79 -23.73 -17.17
CA LYS A 399 -14.11 -24.76 -18.00
C LYS A 399 -12.69 -25.04 -17.53
N ILE A 400 -11.91 -24.01 -17.19
CA ILE A 400 -10.53 -24.17 -16.69
C ILE A 400 -10.54 -24.89 -15.33
N VAL A 401 -11.42 -24.51 -14.41
CA VAL A 401 -11.55 -25.16 -13.09
C VAL A 401 -11.99 -26.62 -13.22
N ALA A 402 -12.95 -26.90 -14.11
CA ALA A 402 -13.40 -28.27 -14.37
C ALA A 402 -12.28 -29.12 -14.97
N ARG A 403 -11.51 -28.58 -15.92
CA ARG A 403 -10.34 -29.26 -16.49
C ARG A 403 -9.28 -29.56 -15.44
N PHE A 404 -8.99 -28.60 -14.56
CA PHE A 404 -8.06 -28.79 -13.45
C PHE A 404 -8.52 -29.93 -12.52
N ARG A 405 -9.79 -29.95 -12.11
CA ARG A 405 -10.30 -31.03 -11.25
C ARG A 405 -10.26 -32.39 -11.93
N LYS A 406 -10.55 -32.45 -13.24
CA LYS A 406 -10.42 -33.69 -14.03
C LYS A 406 -8.97 -34.18 -14.08
N MET A 407 -8.02 -33.27 -14.29
CA MET A 407 -6.59 -33.57 -14.27
C MET A 407 -6.17 -34.15 -12.90
N VAL A 408 -6.60 -33.52 -11.79
CA VAL A 408 -6.31 -34.04 -10.44
C VAL A 408 -6.89 -35.44 -10.23
N SER A 409 -8.14 -35.67 -10.68
CA SER A 409 -8.77 -37.00 -10.60
C SER A 409 -7.98 -38.07 -11.35
N VAL A 410 -7.50 -37.77 -12.55
CA VAL A 410 -6.69 -38.72 -13.34
C VAL A 410 -5.34 -38.99 -12.68
N MET A 411 -4.65 -37.95 -12.18
CA MET A 411 -3.31 -38.11 -11.60
C MET A 411 -3.32 -38.77 -10.20
N SER A 412 -4.37 -38.55 -9.41
CA SER A 412 -4.52 -39.18 -8.08
C SER A 412 -5.14 -40.59 -8.16
N GLY A 413 -5.77 -40.96 -9.28
CA GLY A 413 -6.59 -42.17 -9.38
C GLY A 413 -7.92 -42.10 -8.64
N VAL A 414 -8.24 -40.96 -8.00
CA VAL A 414 -9.46 -40.77 -7.22
C VAL A 414 -10.58 -40.25 -8.13
N PRO A 415 -11.79 -40.83 -8.14
CA PRO A 415 -12.91 -40.32 -8.92
C PRO A 415 -13.26 -38.87 -8.58
N LEU A 416 -13.62 -38.06 -9.58
CA LEU A 416 -13.91 -36.62 -9.45
C LEU A 416 -14.87 -36.26 -8.29
N ARG A 417 -15.87 -37.11 -8.03
CA ARG A 417 -16.88 -36.91 -6.98
C ARG A 417 -16.33 -37.14 -5.57
N SER A 418 -15.26 -37.90 -5.45
CA SER A 418 -14.63 -38.31 -4.19
C SER A 418 -13.33 -37.56 -3.90
N LEU A 419 -12.93 -36.63 -4.78
CA LEU A 419 -11.72 -35.83 -4.59
C LEU A 419 -11.77 -35.04 -3.29
N THR A 420 -10.75 -35.24 -2.47
CA THR A 420 -10.54 -34.50 -1.24
C THR A 420 -9.68 -33.25 -1.49
N TYR A 421 -9.61 -32.37 -0.48
CA TYR A 421 -8.66 -31.25 -0.52
C TYR A 421 -7.22 -31.75 -0.55
N GLN A 422 -6.91 -32.85 0.13
CA GLN A 422 -5.55 -33.37 0.21
C GLN A 422 -5.08 -33.90 -1.16
N ASP A 423 -5.94 -34.59 -1.91
CA ASP A 423 -5.62 -35.04 -3.27
C ASP A 423 -5.23 -33.87 -4.19
N ILE A 424 -5.94 -32.74 -4.06
CA ILE A 424 -5.62 -31.51 -4.79
C ILE A 424 -4.27 -30.95 -4.35
N VAL A 425 -3.97 -30.97 -3.06
CA VAL A 425 -2.69 -30.51 -2.52
C VAL A 425 -1.54 -31.34 -3.03
N ASP A 426 -1.63 -32.66 -2.93
CA ASP A 426 -0.55 -33.59 -3.27
C ASP A 426 -0.24 -33.55 -4.77
N VAL A 427 -1.27 -33.64 -5.61
CA VAL A 427 -1.11 -33.52 -7.07
C VAL A 427 -0.54 -32.15 -7.44
N SER A 428 -1.05 -31.06 -6.84
CA SER A 428 -0.53 -29.71 -7.13
C SER A 428 0.93 -29.55 -6.71
N ASN A 429 1.30 -30.06 -5.53
CA ASN A 429 2.67 -29.99 -5.02
C ASN A 429 3.61 -30.79 -5.92
N ASN A 430 3.22 -31.98 -6.38
CA ASN A 430 4.02 -32.79 -7.30
C ASN A 430 4.28 -32.07 -8.64
N ILE A 431 3.25 -31.45 -9.22
CA ILE A 431 3.41 -30.65 -10.46
C ILE A 431 4.30 -29.44 -10.22
N ILE A 432 4.16 -28.77 -9.07
CA ILE A 432 5.01 -27.62 -8.72
C ILE A 432 6.47 -28.07 -8.58
N LEU A 433 6.74 -29.19 -7.91
CA LEU A 433 8.09 -29.73 -7.75
C LEU A 433 8.75 -30.02 -9.10
N GLU A 434 8.01 -30.60 -10.05
CA GLU A 434 8.49 -30.81 -11.41
C GLU A 434 8.82 -29.49 -12.12
N ARG A 435 7.92 -28.50 -12.02
CA ARG A 435 8.10 -27.18 -12.64
C ARG A 435 9.23 -26.36 -12.02
N LEU A 436 9.51 -26.54 -10.73
CA LEU A 436 10.66 -25.92 -10.06
C LEU A 436 12.00 -26.45 -10.59
N GLN A 437 12.06 -27.67 -11.12
CA GLN A 437 13.27 -28.20 -11.76
C GLN A 437 13.51 -27.57 -13.14
N LYS A 438 12.45 -27.15 -13.82
CA LYS A 438 12.48 -26.57 -15.18
C LYS A 438 11.69 -25.25 -15.22
N PRO A 439 12.14 -24.21 -14.50
CA PRO A 439 11.41 -22.95 -14.45
C PRO A 439 11.45 -22.24 -15.81
N ILE A 440 10.39 -21.50 -16.10
CA ILE A 440 10.27 -20.65 -17.27
C ILE A 440 11.14 -19.41 -17.05
N ARG A 441 12.17 -19.26 -17.90
CA ARG A 441 12.97 -18.04 -17.96
C ARG A 441 12.33 -17.06 -18.93
N ILE A 442 12.04 -15.86 -18.46
CA ILE A 442 11.46 -14.79 -19.27
C ILE A 442 12.55 -13.77 -19.58
N PRO A 443 12.75 -13.38 -20.86
CA PRO A 443 13.78 -12.42 -21.22
C PRO A 443 13.70 -11.15 -20.37
N LYS A 444 14.83 -10.78 -19.78
CA LYS A 444 15.01 -9.61 -18.90
C LYS A 444 14.23 -9.65 -17.58
N SER A 445 13.52 -10.72 -17.24
CA SER A 445 13.08 -10.98 -15.87
C SER A 445 14.13 -11.85 -15.19
N PRO A 446 14.67 -11.43 -14.03
CA PRO A 446 15.63 -12.26 -13.32
C PRO A 446 15.00 -13.42 -12.54
N GLU A 447 13.68 -13.41 -12.37
CA GLU A 447 12.99 -14.43 -11.59
C GLU A 447 12.78 -15.73 -12.37
N LYS A 448 12.85 -16.84 -11.64
CA LYS A 448 12.52 -18.18 -12.13
C LYS A 448 11.01 -18.41 -11.99
N TRP A 449 10.27 -18.30 -13.08
CA TRP A 449 8.81 -18.42 -13.06
C TRP A 449 8.34 -19.86 -13.21
N ILE A 450 7.22 -20.18 -12.58
CA ILE A 450 6.46 -21.39 -12.88
C ILE A 450 5.01 -21.03 -13.19
N GLU A 451 4.37 -21.81 -14.05
CA GLU A 451 2.92 -21.83 -14.14
C GLU A 451 2.36 -22.51 -12.89
N HIS A 452 1.35 -21.91 -12.27
CA HIS A 452 0.69 -22.51 -11.12
C HIS A 452 -0.33 -23.57 -11.61
N PRO A 453 -0.33 -24.80 -11.09
CA PRO A 453 -1.21 -25.85 -11.59
C PRO A 453 -2.67 -25.65 -11.16
N GLY A 454 -2.89 -25.09 -9.98
CA GLY A 454 -4.23 -24.88 -9.42
C GLY A 454 -4.99 -23.76 -10.13
N ALA A 455 -6.28 -24.02 -10.37
CA ALA A 455 -7.23 -23.08 -10.97
C ALA A 455 -8.39 -22.76 -10.03
N SER A 456 -8.85 -21.50 -10.02
CA SER A 456 -10.02 -21.05 -9.28
C SER A 456 -10.82 -20.00 -10.07
N MET A 457 -12.06 -19.71 -9.65
CA MET A 457 -12.86 -18.66 -10.30
C MET A 457 -12.26 -17.25 -10.16
N ALA A 458 -11.52 -17.02 -9.06
CA ALA A 458 -10.83 -15.75 -8.83
C ALA A 458 -9.57 -15.66 -9.69
N GLU A 459 -8.75 -16.71 -9.65
CA GLU A 459 -7.47 -16.83 -10.34
C GLU A 459 -7.48 -18.13 -11.16
N PRO A 460 -8.02 -18.11 -12.40
CA PRO A 460 -8.15 -19.30 -13.22
C PRO A 460 -6.80 -19.81 -13.72
N GLU A 461 -5.89 -18.88 -14.04
CA GLU A 461 -4.52 -19.15 -14.47
C GLU A 461 -3.62 -18.09 -13.85
N LYS A 462 -2.45 -18.51 -13.37
CA LYS A 462 -1.44 -17.60 -12.84
C LYS A 462 -0.04 -18.16 -12.96
N MET A 463 0.93 -17.27 -12.98
CA MET A 463 2.35 -17.56 -12.85
C MET A 463 2.86 -17.03 -11.51
N VAL A 464 3.82 -17.76 -10.92
CA VAL A 464 4.41 -17.43 -9.62
C VAL A 464 5.93 -17.49 -9.73
N ALA A 465 6.60 -16.54 -9.09
CA ALA A 465 8.06 -16.47 -8.99
C ALA A 465 8.47 -16.07 -7.57
N ALA A 466 9.42 -16.79 -6.97
CA ALA A 466 10.06 -16.34 -5.75
C ALA A 466 11.04 -15.19 -6.04
N ILE A 467 11.04 -14.19 -5.17
CA ILE A 467 11.95 -13.03 -5.23
C ILE A 467 13.12 -13.22 -4.27
N THR A 468 12.88 -13.91 -3.15
CA THR A 468 13.87 -14.24 -2.13
C THR A 468 14.36 -15.66 -2.33
N ASP A 469 15.51 -15.97 -1.74
CA ASP A 469 16.05 -17.33 -1.78
C ASP A 469 15.17 -18.28 -0.96
N VAL A 470 14.40 -19.10 -1.68
CA VAL A 470 13.58 -20.19 -1.14
C VAL A 470 14.25 -21.54 -1.33
N GLU A 471 15.38 -21.63 -2.03
CA GLU A 471 16.11 -22.88 -2.26
C GLU A 471 16.69 -23.44 -0.95
N ARG A 472 16.92 -22.56 0.03
CA ARG A 472 17.26 -22.91 1.43
C ARG A 472 16.19 -23.74 2.17
N LEU A 473 14.97 -23.80 1.67
CA LEU A 473 13.86 -24.53 2.27
C LEU A 473 13.79 -25.94 1.70
N ASP A 474 13.22 -26.89 2.45
CA ASP A 474 12.96 -28.22 1.91
C ASP A 474 11.99 -28.15 0.71
N ARG A 475 12.14 -29.11 -0.22
CA ARG A 475 11.39 -29.11 -1.49
C ARG A 475 9.88 -29.10 -1.28
N GLU A 476 9.38 -29.83 -0.30
CA GLU A 476 7.96 -29.90 -0.01
C GLU A 476 7.43 -28.55 0.49
N HIS A 477 8.20 -27.87 1.35
CA HIS A 477 7.87 -26.54 1.82
C HIS A 477 7.89 -25.51 0.69
N GLN A 478 8.88 -25.57 -0.22
CA GLN A 478 8.88 -24.73 -1.42
C GLN A 478 7.60 -24.93 -2.23
N ALA A 479 7.23 -26.18 -2.53
CA ALA A 479 6.01 -26.49 -3.28
C ALA A 479 4.75 -25.94 -2.59
N ASN A 480 4.68 -26.11 -1.27
CA ASN A 480 3.60 -25.56 -0.47
C ASN A 480 3.50 -24.03 -0.56
N LEU A 481 4.63 -23.30 -0.50
CA LEU A 481 4.63 -21.84 -0.63
C LEU A 481 4.14 -21.37 -2.00
N TYR A 482 4.61 -22.01 -3.06
CA TYR A 482 4.14 -21.73 -4.42
C TYR A 482 2.66 -22.05 -4.60
N ARG A 483 2.17 -23.14 -4.01
CA ARG A 483 0.74 -23.55 -4.07
C ARG A 483 -0.19 -22.55 -3.40
N ILE A 484 0.22 -21.98 -2.27
CA ILE A 484 -0.62 -21.05 -1.50
C ILE A 484 -0.53 -19.60 -1.99
N ALA A 485 0.35 -19.31 -2.95
CA ALA A 485 0.57 -17.98 -3.49
C ALA A 485 -0.68 -17.45 -4.19
N THR A 486 -1.23 -16.32 -3.72
CA THR A 486 -2.48 -15.74 -4.26
C THR A 486 -2.57 -14.24 -3.97
N LEU A 487 -3.33 -13.51 -4.79
CA LEU A 487 -3.78 -12.13 -4.59
C LEU A 487 -5.28 -12.04 -4.28
N ALA A 488 -6.01 -13.15 -4.34
CA ALA A 488 -7.46 -13.21 -4.15
C ALA A 488 -8.00 -12.47 -2.90
N PRO A 489 -7.33 -12.44 -1.73
CA PRO A 489 -7.76 -11.68 -0.56
C PRO A 489 -7.82 -10.16 -0.80
N VAL A 490 -6.77 -9.57 -1.39
CA VAL A 490 -6.73 -8.12 -1.67
C VAL A 490 -7.64 -7.78 -2.87
N ASP A 491 -7.70 -8.65 -3.89
CA ASP A 491 -8.63 -8.52 -5.00
C ASP A 491 -10.09 -8.53 -4.54
N ARG A 492 -10.44 -9.38 -3.57
CA ARG A 492 -11.77 -9.41 -2.98
C ARG A 492 -12.11 -8.11 -2.28
N PHE A 493 -11.16 -7.52 -1.55
CA PHE A 493 -11.34 -6.21 -0.93
C PHE A 493 -11.56 -5.13 -1.98
N PHE A 494 -10.73 -5.06 -3.02
CA PHE A 494 -10.90 -4.13 -4.13
C PHE A 494 -12.22 -4.31 -4.87
N MET A 495 -12.62 -5.55 -5.18
CA MET A 495 -13.92 -5.84 -5.78
C MET A 495 -15.06 -5.35 -4.89
N LYS A 496 -14.97 -5.60 -3.57
CA LYS A 496 -15.99 -5.16 -2.61
C LYS A 496 -16.06 -3.63 -2.55
N ILE A 497 -14.96 -2.91 -2.35
CA ILE A 497 -15.03 -1.43 -2.27
C ILE A 497 -15.58 -0.81 -3.57
N ARG A 498 -15.25 -1.36 -4.74
CA ARG A 498 -15.80 -0.92 -6.04
C ARG A 498 -17.31 -1.13 -6.16
N ARG A 499 -17.85 -2.18 -5.53
CA ARG A 499 -19.30 -2.47 -5.52
C ARG A 499 -20.07 -1.67 -4.49
N PHE A 500 -19.41 -1.24 -3.42
CA PHE A 500 -20.06 -0.63 -2.25
C PHE A 500 -19.76 0.87 -2.11
N SER A 501 -18.87 1.44 -2.92
CA SER A 501 -18.56 2.88 -2.94
C SER A 501 -18.53 3.41 -4.36
N THR A 502 -19.28 4.49 -4.60
CA THR A 502 -19.34 5.16 -5.91
C THR A 502 -18.01 5.77 -6.31
N TYR A 503 -17.19 6.20 -5.34
CA TYR A 503 -15.88 6.79 -5.60
C TYR A 503 -14.90 5.81 -6.25
N PHE A 504 -15.00 4.52 -5.91
CA PHE A 504 -14.09 3.50 -6.43
C PHE A 504 -14.63 2.82 -7.69
N GLU A 505 -15.73 3.29 -8.27
CA GLU A 505 -16.24 2.74 -9.52
C GLU A 505 -15.21 2.94 -10.64
N ARG A 506 -15.04 1.94 -11.51
CA ARG A 506 -14.13 2.07 -12.64
C ARG A 506 -14.77 3.02 -13.66
N PRO A 507 -14.00 4.01 -14.16
CA PRO A 507 -14.28 4.69 -15.41
C PRO A 507 -14.88 3.80 -16.50
N PHE A 508 -16.00 4.22 -17.10
CA PHE A 508 -16.40 3.67 -18.40
C PHE A 508 -15.42 4.19 -19.46
N THR A 509 -14.69 3.28 -20.11
CA THR A 509 -13.89 3.62 -21.29
C THR A 509 -14.81 3.74 -22.50
N SER A 510 -15.22 4.96 -22.85
CA SER A 510 -15.80 5.23 -24.18
C SER A 510 -14.65 5.47 -25.16
N GLY A 511 -14.60 4.70 -26.26
CA GLY A 511 -13.53 4.78 -27.28
C GLY A 511 -13.35 6.16 -27.92
N THR A 512 -14.30 7.07 -27.73
CA THR A 512 -14.33 8.42 -28.30
C THR A 512 -13.59 9.46 -27.45
N SER A 513 -13.35 9.21 -26.16
CA SER A 513 -12.75 10.20 -25.25
C SER A 513 -11.33 9.80 -24.85
N LYS A 514 -10.32 10.37 -25.51
CA LYS A 514 -8.88 10.12 -25.30
C LYS A 514 -8.39 10.51 -23.88
N GLY A 515 -8.87 9.85 -22.82
CA GLY A 515 -8.49 10.06 -21.41
C GLY A 515 -9.10 11.30 -20.72
N ARG A 516 -9.73 12.20 -21.49
CA ARG A 516 -10.36 13.45 -21.04
C ARG A 516 -11.85 13.27 -20.76
N THR A 517 -12.19 12.34 -19.87
CA THR A 517 -13.58 11.91 -19.61
C THR A 517 -14.01 12.31 -18.20
N TRP A 518 -15.18 12.96 -18.09
CA TRP A 518 -15.70 13.40 -16.80
C TRP A 518 -16.38 12.21 -16.14
N TYR A 519 -15.92 11.84 -14.95
CA TYR A 519 -16.45 10.70 -14.23
C TYR A 519 -17.44 11.17 -13.17
N GLY A 520 -18.73 10.91 -13.37
CA GLY A 520 -19.80 11.49 -12.53
C GLY A 520 -19.72 11.17 -11.03
N TYR A 521 -18.98 10.13 -10.63
CA TYR A 521 -18.79 9.72 -9.24
C TYR A 521 -17.37 9.89 -8.70
N SER A 522 -16.43 10.33 -9.53
CA SER A 522 -15.05 10.61 -9.09
C SER A 522 -15.00 11.84 -8.17
N ALA A 523 -14.07 11.81 -7.23
CA ALA A 523 -13.86 12.93 -6.33
C ALA A 523 -13.24 14.13 -7.07
N TYR A 524 -13.57 15.34 -6.62
CA TYR A 524 -12.84 16.56 -6.99
C TYR A 524 -11.68 16.83 -6.02
N ASP A 525 -11.84 16.42 -4.76
CA ASP A 525 -10.81 16.46 -3.72
C ASP A 525 -10.34 15.02 -3.44
N PRO A 526 -9.09 14.66 -3.80
CA PRO A 526 -8.56 13.32 -3.58
C PRO A 526 -8.57 12.85 -2.12
N THR A 527 -8.67 13.76 -1.14
CA THR A 527 -8.82 13.41 0.29
C THR A 527 -10.02 12.48 0.52
N MET A 528 -11.06 12.56 -0.33
CA MET A 528 -12.22 11.68 -0.26
C MET A 528 -11.86 10.20 -0.45
N TYR A 529 -10.89 9.86 -1.31
CA TYR A 529 -10.46 8.47 -1.48
C TYR A 529 -9.86 7.90 -0.20
N THR A 530 -9.01 8.68 0.47
CA THR A 530 -8.42 8.30 1.75
C THR A 530 -9.49 8.11 2.83
N MET A 531 -10.43 9.07 2.95
CA MET A 531 -11.47 9.00 3.97
C MET A 531 -12.45 7.83 3.75
N ILE A 532 -12.95 7.68 2.53
CA ILE A 532 -13.90 6.61 2.19
C ILE A 532 -13.22 5.25 2.19
N GLY A 533 -11.97 5.16 1.73
CA GLY A 533 -11.15 3.96 1.79
C GLY A 533 -10.99 3.43 3.22
N GLU A 534 -10.66 4.29 4.18
CA GLU A 534 -10.52 3.91 5.59
C GLU A 534 -11.86 3.55 6.24
N ILE A 535 -12.92 4.33 5.99
CA ILE A 535 -14.27 4.00 6.49
C ILE A 535 -14.69 2.62 6.01
N PHE A 536 -14.47 2.33 4.71
CA PHE A 536 -14.78 1.03 4.14
C PHE A 536 -13.90 -0.07 4.70
N ARG A 537 -12.59 0.16 4.89
CA ARG A 537 -11.64 -0.80 5.49
C ARG A 537 -12.09 -1.24 6.88
N VAL A 538 -12.44 -0.28 7.74
CA VAL A 538 -12.92 -0.56 9.10
C VAL A 538 -14.25 -1.31 9.06
N TYR A 539 -15.19 -0.90 8.21
CA TYR A 539 -16.45 -1.62 8.03
C TYR A 539 -16.21 -3.07 7.54
N TYR A 540 -15.37 -3.26 6.52
CA TYR A 540 -15.03 -4.55 5.95
C TYR A 540 -14.38 -5.51 6.96
N ASN A 541 -13.46 -5.00 7.78
CA ASN A 541 -12.73 -5.81 8.75
C ASN A 541 -13.60 -6.21 9.96
N TYR A 542 -14.48 -5.32 10.43
CA TYR A 542 -15.12 -5.46 11.75
C TYR A 542 -16.64 -5.67 11.72
N CYS A 543 -17.33 -5.22 10.68
CA CYS A 543 -18.79 -5.36 10.57
C CYS A 543 -19.17 -6.61 9.76
N SER A 544 -20.38 -7.12 9.99
CA SER A 544 -20.99 -8.19 9.19
C SER A 544 -22.44 -7.85 8.90
N GLU A 545 -22.89 -8.14 7.69
CA GLU A 545 -24.31 -8.12 7.31
C GLU A 545 -25.07 -9.33 7.89
N LYS A 546 -24.35 -10.43 8.14
CA LYS A 546 -24.91 -11.67 8.71
C LYS A 546 -24.65 -11.72 10.21
N LYS A 547 -25.69 -11.94 11.02
CA LYS A 547 -25.59 -12.08 12.48
C LYS A 547 -24.62 -13.20 12.92
N THR A 548 -24.43 -14.23 12.10
CA THR A 548 -23.62 -15.43 12.40
C THR A 548 -22.31 -15.50 11.60
N GLY A 549 -21.98 -14.49 10.80
CA GLY A 549 -20.77 -14.50 9.97
C GLY A 549 -19.51 -14.09 10.74
N GLN A 550 -18.42 -14.85 10.61
CA GLN A 550 -17.12 -14.44 11.13
C GLN A 550 -16.51 -13.34 10.26
N THR A 551 -16.19 -12.20 10.87
CA THR A 551 -15.51 -11.08 10.18
C THR A 551 -14.02 -11.37 10.02
N PRO A 552 -13.30 -10.65 9.13
CA PRO A 552 -11.86 -10.73 9.06
C PRO A 552 -11.16 -10.47 10.40
N ALA A 553 -11.63 -9.49 11.17
CA ALA A 553 -11.10 -9.18 12.49
C ALA A 553 -11.32 -10.31 13.50
N MET A 554 -12.44 -11.04 13.40
CA MET A 554 -12.68 -12.22 14.25
C MET A 554 -11.69 -13.34 13.94
N ARG A 555 -11.49 -13.65 12.65
CA ARG A 555 -10.55 -14.68 12.21
C ARG A 555 -9.10 -14.37 12.60
N LEU A 556 -8.72 -13.09 12.62
CA LEU A 556 -7.41 -12.64 13.08
C LEU A 556 -7.31 -12.56 14.62
N GLY A 557 -8.43 -12.56 15.32
CA GLY A 557 -8.48 -12.43 16.78
C GLY A 557 -8.34 -11.00 17.30
N LEU A 558 -8.71 -9.99 16.50
CA LEU A 558 -8.84 -8.57 16.92
C LEU A 558 -10.26 -8.20 17.37
N ALA A 559 -11.23 -9.12 17.19
CA ALA A 559 -12.60 -8.94 17.65
C ALA A 559 -13.21 -10.27 18.12
N ARG A 560 -14.03 -10.23 19.18
CA ARG A 560 -14.76 -11.42 19.69
C ARG A 560 -16.05 -11.72 18.92
N GLY A 561 -16.56 -10.75 18.16
CA GLY A 561 -17.79 -10.86 17.40
C GLY A 561 -17.92 -9.70 16.40
N PRO A 562 -18.93 -9.72 15.51
CA PRO A 562 -19.19 -8.61 14.61
C PRO A 562 -19.42 -7.33 15.41
N VAL A 563 -18.79 -6.23 14.98
CA VAL A 563 -18.88 -4.94 15.65
C VAL A 563 -20.02 -4.15 15.03
N GLU A 564 -20.92 -3.66 15.87
CA GLU A 564 -21.95 -2.72 15.43
C GLU A 564 -21.35 -1.38 15.03
N VAL A 565 -21.84 -0.80 13.93
CA VAL A 565 -21.45 0.54 13.46
C VAL A 565 -21.49 1.58 14.58
N LYS A 566 -22.50 1.52 15.46
CA LYS A 566 -22.64 2.44 16.60
C LYS A 566 -21.40 2.43 17.52
N LYS A 567 -20.78 1.26 17.74
CA LYS A 567 -19.59 1.09 18.59
C LYS A 567 -18.32 1.63 17.93
N ILE A 568 -18.30 1.74 16.60
CA ILE A 568 -17.22 2.39 15.83
C ILE A 568 -17.39 3.91 15.87
N VAL A 569 -18.61 4.41 15.64
CA VAL A 569 -18.91 5.86 15.57
C VAL A 569 -18.84 6.53 16.94
N TYR A 570 -19.12 5.82 18.04
CA TYR A 570 -19.14 6.37 19.39
C TYR A 570 -18.34 5.53 20.39
N LEU A 571 -17.02 5.53 20.21
CA LEU A 571 -16.03 4.76 20.98
C LEU A 571 -16.15 4.93 22.51
N ASN A 572 -16.52 6.13 22.98
CA ASN A 572 -16.45 6.53 24.37
C ASN A 572 -17.81 6.60 25.09
N ASN A 573 -18.87 6.01 24.53
CA ASN A 573 -20.19 5.97 25.17
C ASN A 573 -20.43 4.73 26.04
N ARG A 574 -19.39 3.99 26.41
CA ARG A 574 -19.46 3.07 27.56
C ARG A 574 -19.53 3.92 28.83
N ARG A 575 -20.75 4.27 29.21
CA ARG A 575 -21.09 4.44 30.62
C ARG A 575 -21.37 3.06 31.20
#